data_AF-A0A349MV55-F1
#
_entry.id   AF-A0A349MV55-F1
#
_cell.length_a   1.000
_cell.length_b   1.000
_cell.length_c   1.000
_cell.angle_alpha   90.00
_cell.angle_beta   90.00
_cell.angle_gamma   90.00
#
_symmetry.space_group_name_H-M   'P 1'
#
loop_
_entity.id
_entity.type
_entity.pdbx_description
1 polymer ?
#
loop_
_entity_poly.entity_id
_entity_poly.type
_entity_poly.pdbx_seq_one_letter_code
_entity_poly.pdbx_strand_id
1 'polypeptide(L)'
;MIRKRLISEHPVVVSVQVAAMLAFIGGMVDADSFWFHGGVFASLQSGNLVLMGINIARGQWAAVLERLIPLVTFFIFVGVTRIIQQTVSQRFFRRWLVATLGTESLLLVMVTLLPTFLPRLLLTSCLSALAGIQLQSFRQINGLTFNSTMMTGNIRACAAALFGGLWLHDAQLVVQGLKLLSIFLSFCLGAATLVFLGDTFGQWTLMLGVVVLLIIGATLWQSALAYEKG
;
A
#
# COMPACT_ATOMS: atom_id res chain seq x y z
N MET A 1 31.84 9.92 -16.10
CA MET A 1 30.74 9.62 -17.05
C MET A 1 29.88 8.41 -16.65
N ILE A 2 30.20 7.66 -15.57
CA ILE A 2 29.47 6.43 -15.16
C ILE A 2 28.29 6.70 -14.18
N ARG A 3 28.23 7.88 -13.56
CA ARG A 3 27.27 8.20 -12.47
C ARG A 3 25.89 8.68 -12.93
N LYS A 4 25.71 9.02 -14.21
CA LYS A 4 24.46 9.62 -14.76
C LYS A 4 23.45 8.62 -15.36
N ARG A 5 23.76 7.31 -15.37
CA ARG A 5 22.85 6.24 -15.82
C ARG A 5 22.22 5.42 -14.69
N LEU A 6 22.58 5.70 -13.44
CA LEU A 6 21.88 5.14 -12.29
C LEU A 6 20.61 5.98 -12.09
N ILE A 7 19.45 5.33 -12.17
CA ILE A 7 18.13 5.87 -11.85
C ILE A 7 17.45 6.60 -13.03
N SER A 8 17.13 5.89 -14.12
CA SER A 8 15.90 6.26 -14.85
C SER A 8 14.73 5.77 -13.99
N GLU A 9 14.07 6.69 -13.28
CA GLU A 9 12.77 6.37 -12.70
C GLU A 9 11.80 6.15 -13.85
N HIS A 10 11.34 4.91 -13.99
CA HIS A 10 10.15 4.62 -14.78
C HIS A 10 9.03 4.34 -13.78
N PRO A 11 8.39 5.41 -13.28
CA PRO A 11 7.27 5.27 -12.38
C PRO A 11 6.12 4.59 -13.13
N VAL A 12 5.49 3.61 -12.49
CA VAL A 12 4.23 3.07 -13.00
C VAL A 12 3.15 4.09 -12.67
N VAL A 13 2.80 4.89 -13.68
CA VAL A 13 1.73 5.88 -13.57
C VAL A 13 0.39 5.15 -13.63
N VAL A 14 -0.41 5.33 -12.59
CA VAL A 14 -1.76 4.75 -12.48
C VAL A 14 -2.82 5.83 -12.55
N SER A 15 -4.06 5.43 -12.83
CA SER A 15 -5.20 6.33 -12.75
C SER A 15 -5.57 6.64 -11.29
N VAL A 16 -6.31 7.73 -11.08
CA VAL A 16 -6.82 8.10 -9.74
C VAL A 16 -7.69 6.99 -9.18
N GLN A 17 -8.48 6.31 -10.02
CA GLN A 17 -9.34 5.21 -9.62
C GLN A 17 -8.53 4.03 -9.09
N VAL A 18 -7.47 3.61 -9.80
CA VAL A 18 -6.60 2.52 -9.34
C VAL A 18 -5.90 2.89 -8.04
N ALA A 19 -5.42 4.13 -7.92
CA ALA A 19 -4.79 4.60 -6.69
C ALA A 19 -5.76 4.65 -5.49
N ALA A 20 -7.01 5.07 -5.71
CA ALA A 20 -8.04 5.06 -4.69
C ALA A 20 -8.39 3.63 -4.25
N MET A 21 -8.49 2.69 -5.20
CA MET A 21 -8.71 1.27 -4.90
C MET A 21 -7.53 0.64 -4.13
N LEU A 22 -6.29 0.94 -4.52
CA LEU A 22 -5.10 0.52 -3.79
C LEU A 22 -5.08 1.09 -2.36
N ALA A 23 -5.44 2.36 -2.19
CA ALA A 23 -5.52 2.99 -0.88
C ALA A 23 -6.64 2.38 -0.02
N PHE A 24 -7.80 2.07 -0.61
CA PHE A 24 -8.88 1.36 0.05
C PHE A 24 -8.42 -0.01 0.59
N ILE A 25 -7.75 -0.81 -0.23
CA ILE A 25 -7.16 -2.09 0.22
C ILE A 25 -6.11 -1.86 1.29
N GLY A 26 -5.22 -0.87 1.14
CA GLY A 26 -4.23 -0.52 2.16
C GLY A 26 -4.87 -0.23 3.52
N GLY A 27 -5.99 0.51 3.52
CA GLY A 27 -6.77 0.78 4.73
C GLY A 27 -7.41 -0.46 5.33
N MET A 28 -7.98 -1.34 4.49
CA MET A 28 -8.52 -2.63 4.94
C MET A 28 -7.44 -3.50 5.57
N VAL A 29 -6.28 -3.65 4.91
CA VAL A 29 -5.19 -4.52 5.38
C VAL A 29 -4.58 -3.99 6.68
N ASP A 30 -4.39 -2.68 6.81
CA ASP A 30 -3.91 -2.08 8.07
C ASP A 30 -4.91 -2.21 9.22
N ALA A 31 -6.20 -2.03 8.93
CA ALA A 31 -7.24 -2.24 9.92
C ALA A 31 -7.30 -3.71 10.35
N ASP A 32 -7.13 -4.66 9.43
CA ASP A 32 -7.18 -6.09 9.70
C ASP A 32 -5.99 -6.53 10.56
N SER A 33 -4.79 -6.12 10.17
CA SER A 33 -3.59 -6.46 10.92
C SER A 33 -3.62 -5.84 12.32
N PHE A 34 -4.18 -4.64 12.47
CA PHE A 34 -4.27 -3.97 13.75
C PHE A 34 -5.38 -4.57 14.64
N TRP A 35 -6.58 -4.72 14.09
CA TRP A 35 -7.77 -5.14 14.84
C TRP A 35 -7.75 -6.63 15.17
N PHE A 36 -7.41 -7.49 14.21
CA PHE A 36 -7.46 -8.94 14.37
C PHE A 36 -6.09 -9.57 14.70
N HIS A 37 -4.97 -8.90 14.39
CA HIS A 37 -3.63 -9.51 14.45
C HIS A 37 -2.65 -8.82 15.40
N GLY A 38 -3.10 -8.45 16.60
CA GLY A 38 -2.22 -8.07 17.72
C GLY A 38 -1.79 -6.61 17.75
N GLY A 39 -2.53 -5.72 17.10
CA GLY A 39 -2.26 -4.28 17.14
C GLY A 39 -0.97 -3.89 16.41
N VAL A 40 -0.69 -4.54 15.28
CA VAL A 40 0.44 -4.24 14.40
C VAL A 40 -0.09 -3.77 13.06
N PHE A 41 0.48 -2.71 12.50
CA PHE A 41 0.10 -2.23 11.17
C PHE A 41 0.93 -2.92 10.09
N ALA A 42 0.31 -3.32 8.99
CA ALA A 42 1.01 -3.90 7.85
C ALA A 42 1.85 -2.84 7.10
N SER A 43 1.32 -1.64 6.92
CA SER A 43 1.90 -0.58 6.08
C SER A 43 2.29 0.66 6.88
N LEU A 44 1.58 0.97 7.98
CA LEU A 44 1.82 2.15 8.83
C LEU A 44 3.04 1.96 9.76
N GLN A 45 4.24 1.90 9.18
CA GLN A 45 5.47 1.60 9.93
C GLN A 45 5.86 2.66 10.96
N SER A 46 5.49 3.93 10.77
CA SER A 46 5.64 4.96 11.80
C SER A 46 4.81 4.67 13.05
N GLY A 47 3.60 4.12 12.88
CA GLY A 47 2.77 3.65 13.99
C GLY A 47 3.43 2.48 14.73
N ASN A 48 3.98 1.52 13.99
CA ASN A 48 4.73 0.41 14.58
C ASN A 48 5.96 0.88 15.37
N LEU A 49 6.70 1.89 14.87
CA LEU A 49 7.83 2.49 15.59
C LEU A 49 7.40 3.09 16.94
N VAL A 50 6.30 3.85 16.96
CA VAL A 50 5.77 4.44 18.20
C VAL A 50 5.35 3.35 19.19
N LEU A 51 4.57 2.36 18.73
CA LEU A 51 4.13 1.25 19.58
C LEU A 51 5.31 0.41 20.08
N MET A 52 6.35 0.24 19.25
CA MET A 52 7.58 -0.43 19.66
C MET A 52 8.29 0.33 20.79
N GLY A 53 8.41 1.66 20.69
CA GLY A 53 8.96 2.49 21.76
C GLY A 53 8.19 2.37 23.08
N ILE A 54 6.85 2.34 23.00
CA ILE A 54 5.98 2.11 24.18
C ILE A 54 6.27 0.73 24.79
N ASN A 55 6.39 -0.32 23.96
CA ASN A 55 6.64 -1.67 24.43
C ASN A 55 8.04 -1.83 25.05
N ILE A 56 9.06 -1.16 24.50
CA ILE A 56 10.40 -1.11 25.09
C ILE A 56 10.34 -0.49 26.48
N ALA A 57 9.68 0.67 26.62
CA ALA A 57 9.55 1.36 27.90
C ALA A 57 8.80 0.53 28.96
N ARG A 58 7.90 -0.36 28.52
CA ARG A 58 7.13 -1.26 29.39
C ARG A 58 7.79 -2.64 29.60
N GLY A 59 8.98 -2.88 29.04
CA GLY A 59 9.66 -4.18 29.13
C GLY A 59 8.96 -5.32 28.37
N GLN A 60 8.10 -5.02 27.40
CA GLN A 60 7.29 -5.99 26.65
C GLN A 60 8.03 -6.49 25.40
N TRP A 61 9.15 -7.20 25.59
CA TRP A 61 10.07 -7.57 24.50
C TRP A 61 9.45 -8.43 23.39
N ALA A 62 8.51 -9.32 23.71
CA ALA A 62 7.79 -10.10 22.69
C ALA A 62 7.02 -9.18 21.73
N ALA A 63 6.31 -8.19 22.26
CA ALA A 63 5.55 -7.21 21.49
C ALA A 63 6.46 -6.21 20.74
N VAL A 64 7.71 -6.03 21.17
CA VAL A 64 8.75 -5.30 20.41
C VAL A 64 9.11 -6.07 19.14
N LEU A 65 9.38 -7.37 19.25
CA LEU A 65 9.70 -8.22 18.09
C LEU A 65 8.54 -8.31 17.09
N GLU A 66 7.30 -8.38 17.59
CA GLU A 66 6.09 -8.37 16.75
C GLU A 66 5.95 -7.09 15.88
N ARG A 67 6.65 -6.01 16.23
CA ARG A 67 6.65 -4.74 15.46
C ARG A 67 7.93 -4.53 14.67
N LEU A 68 9.06 -4.94 15.24
CA LEU A 68 10.38 -4.80 14.62
C LEU A 68 10.50 -5.67 13.37
N ILE A 69 10.03 -6.92 13.42
CA ILE A 69 10.19 -7.85 12.30
C ILE A 69 9.40 -7.39 11.07
N PRO A 70 8.09 -7.07 11.16
CA PRO A 70 7.36 -6.52 10.01
C PRO A 70 7.96 -5.21 9.48
N LEU A 71 8.49 -4.34 10.36
CA LEU A 71 9.18 -3.12 9.95
C LEU A 71 10.45 -3.39 9.14
N VAL A 72 11.29 -4.31 9.60
CA VAL A 72 12.52 -4.71 8.89
C VAL A 72 12.16 -5.38 7.57
N THR A 73 11.14 -6.25 7.56
CA THR A 73 10.63 -6.89 6.34
C THR A 73 10.14 -5.85 5.34
N PHE A 74 9.34 -4.87 5.78
CA PHE A 74 8.88 -3.76 4.95
C PHE A 74 10.07 -3.01 4.33
N PHE A 75 11.07 -2.64 5.13
CA PHE A 75 12.27 -1.95 4.68
C PHE A 75 13.03 -2.74 3.61
N ILE A 76 13.25 -4.04 3.84
CA ILE A 76 13.94 -4.93 2.90
C ILE A 76 13.18 -4.99 1.58
N PHE A 77 11.86 -5.20 1.61
CA PHE A 77 11.08 -5.36 0.39
C PHE A 77 10.91 -4.05 -0.40
N VAL A 78 10.90 -2.89 0.26
CA VAL A 78 11.06 -1.60 -0.43
C VAL A 78 12.39 -1.55 -1.19
N GLY A 79 13.48 -1.95 -0.55
CA GLY A 79 14.82 -2.01 -1.17
C GLY A 79 14.89 -2.99 -2.35
N VAL A 80 14.41 -4.22 -2.15
CA VAL A 80 14.35 -5.27 -3.19
C VAL A 80 13.53 -4.78 -4.38
N THR A 81 12.35 -4.22 -4.15
CA THR A 81 11.49 -3.69 -5.20
C THR A 81 12.20 -2.59 -6.00
N ARG A 82 12.92 -1.71 -5.31
CA ARG A 82 13.71 -0.65 -5.96
C ARG A 82 14.81 -1.23 -6.84
N ILE A 83 15.53 -2.25 -6.38
CA ILE A 83 16.59 -2.92 -7.16
C ILE A 83 15.97 -3.60 -8.39
N ILE A 84 14.87 -4.33 -8.22
CA ILE A 84 14.16 -4.98 -9.34
C ILE A 84 13.74 -3.93 -10.36
N GLN A 85 13.09 -2.85 -9.93
CA GLN A 85 12.64 -1.76 -10.80
C GLN A 85 13.76 -1.13 -11.64
N GLN A 86 14.99 -1.13 -11.13
CA GLN A 86 16.16 -0.55 -11.79
C GLN A 86 16.93 -1.54 -12.68
N THR A 87 16.77 -2.84 -12.45
CA THR A 87 17.57 -3.88 -13.11
C THR A 87 16.83 -4.56 -14.25
N VAL A 88 15.51 -4.64 -14.16
CA VAL A 88 14.67 -5.33 -15.15
C VAL A 88 14.07 -4.36 -16.16
N SER A 89 13.65 -4.87 -17.32
CA SER A 89 12.94 -4.06 -18.31
C SER A 89 11.58 -3.60 -17.78
N GLN A 90 11.07 -2.47 -18.28
CA GLN A 90 9.75 -1.95 -17.88
C GLN A 90 8.61 -2.95 -18.14
N ARG A 91 8.72 -3.70 -19.24
CA ARG A 91 7.79 -4.78 -19.57
C ARG A 91 7.80 -5.86 -18.48
N PHE A 92 8.98 -6.32 -18.07
CA PHE A 92 9.09 -7.33 -17.03
C PHE A 92 8.59 -6.81 -15.68
N PHE A 93 8.95 -5.56 -15.33
CA PHE A 93 8.52 -4.95 -14.08
C PHE A 93 6.99 -4.87 -13.98
N ARG A 94 6.30 -4.45 -15.05
CA ARG A 94 4.82 -4.41 -15.07
C ARG A 94 4.19 -5.80 -14.85
N ARG A 95 4.73 -6.85 -15.48
CA ARG A 95 4.27 -8.24 -15.26
C ARG A 95 4.52 -8.69 -13.82
N TRP A 96 5.69 -8.35 -13.28
CA TRP A 96 6.05 -8.62 -11.89
C TRP A 96 5.09 -7.95 -10.91
N LEU A 97 4.64 -6.71 -11.16
CA LEU A 97 3.63 -6.06 -10.33
C LEU A 97 2.28 -6.78 -10.33
N VAL A 98 1.82 -7.24 -11.50
CA VAL A 98 0.57 -8.03 -11.57
C VAL A 98 0.72 -9.34 -10.79
N ALA A 99 1.88 -10.00 -10.88
CA ALA A 99 2.17 -11.20 -10.09
C ALA A 99 2.19 -10.92 -8.58
N THR A 100 2.74 -9.78 -8.16
CA THR A 100 2.73 -9.34 -6.75
C THR A 100 1.30 -9.13 -6.24
N LEU A 101 0.44 -8.45 -7.02
CA LEU A 101 -0.97 -8.27 -6.64
C LEU A 101 -1.73 -9.60 -6.58
N GLY A 102 -1.41 -10.55 -7.48
CA GLY A 102 -1.94 -11.91 -7.40
C GLY A 102 -1.48 -12.65 -6.14
N THR A 103 -0.21 -12.48 -5.76
CA THR A 103 0.35 -13.05 -4.52
C THR A 103 -0.32 -12.45 -3.28
N GLU A 104 -0.57 -11.15 -3.27
CA GLU A 104 -1.31 -10.47 -2.20
C GLU A 104 -2.75 -10.97 -2.11
N SER A 105 -3.43 -11.10 -3.25
CA SER A 105 -4.77 -11.67 -3.33
C SER A 105 -4.81 -13.07 -2.73
N LEU A 106 -3.85 -13.94 -3.08
CA LEU A 106 -3.74 -15.28 -2.53
C LEU A 106 -3.48 -15.26 -1.01
N LEU A 107 -2.63 -14.36 -0.53
CA LEU A 107 -2.38 -14.21 0.91
C LEU A 107 -3.67 -13.81 1.64
N LEU A 108 -4.43 -12.82 1.15
CA LEU A 108 -5.69 -12.42 1.76
C LEU A 108 -6.73 -13.56 1.74
N VAL A 109 -6.76 -14.36 0.68
CA VAL A 109 -7.59 -15.57 0.63
C VAL A 109 -7.19 -16.56 1.71
N MET A 110 -5.88 -16.84 1.85
CA MET A 110 -5.38 -17.76 2.89
C MET A 110 -5.70 -17.25 4.29
N VAL A 111 -5.52 -15.96 4.57
CA VAL A 111 -5.86 -15.36 5.87
C VAL A 111 -7.33 -15.55 6.18
N THR A 112 -8.19 -15.30 5.20
CA THR A 112 -9.63 -15.38 5.38
C THR A 112 -10.12 -16.81 5.61
N LEU A 113 -9.61 -17.77 4.82
CA LEU A 113 -10.05 -19.17 4.89
C LEU A 113 -9.39 -19.95 6.02
N LEU A 114 -8.18 -19.56 6.42
CA LEU A 114 -7.36 -20.26 7.40
C LEU A 114 -6.83 -19.30 8.51
N PRO A 115 -7.71 -18.65 9.28
CA PRO A 115 -7.37 -17.66 10.31
C PRO A 115 -6.25 -18.08 11.27
N THR A 116 -6.26 -19.37 11.64
CA THR A 116 -5.41 -19.94 12.69
C THR A 116 -4.19 -20.67 12.14
N PHE A 117 -4.03 -20.73 10.81
CA PHE A 117 -3.01 -21.56 10.18
C PHE A 117 -1.62 -20.89 10.16
N LEU A 118 -1.58 -19.56 10.03
CA LEU A 118 -0.33 -18.82 10.00
C LEU A 118 -0.03 -18.19 11.38
N PRO A 119 1.20 -18.33 11.90
CA PRO A 119 1.64 -17.55 13.05
C PRO A 119 1.46 -16.06 12.75
N ARG A 120 0.90 -15.30 13.70
CA ARG A 120 0.61 -13.87 13.54
C ARG A 120 1.81 -13.08 13.01
N LEU A 121 3.00 -13.36 13.54
CA LEU A 121 4.24 -12.71 13.15
C LEU A 121 4.59 -12.91 11.67
N LEU A 122 4.40 -14.13 11.17
CA LEU A 122 4.62 -14.47 9.76
C LEU A 122 3.62 -13.72 8.89
N LEU A 123 2.34 -13.75 9.29
CA LEU A 123 1.28 -13.05 8.57
C LEU A 123 1.55 -11.55 8.45
N THR A 124 1.76 -10.86 9.57
CA THR A 124 1.98 -9.40 9.57
C THR A 124 3.24 -9.03 8.81
N SER A 125 4.27 -9.88 8.84
CA SER A 125 5.49 -9.70 8.06
C SER A 125 5.25 -9.88 6.55
N CYS A 126 4.47 -10.86 6.13
CA CYS A 126 4.07 -11.04 4.72
C CYS A 126 3.23 -9.85 4.21
N LEU A 127 2.27 -9.38 5.01
CA LEU A 127 1.47 -8.19 4.68
C LEU A 127 2.37 -6.94 4.60
N SER A 128 3.32 -6.77 5.52
CA SER A 128 4.30 -5.69 5.46
C SER A 128 5.25 -5.78 4.26
N ALA A 129 5.65 -6.98 3.84
CA ALA A 129 6.43 -7.16 2.63
C ALA A 129 5.67 -6.64 1.39
N LEU A 130 4.42 -7.08 1.23
CA LEU A 130 3.57 -6.69 0.10
C LEU A 130 3.23 -5.20 0.13
N ALA A 131 2.95 -4.64 1.30
CA ALA A 131 2.75 -3.20 1.48
C ALA A 131 4.00 -2.40 1.10
N GLY A 132 5.21 -2.90 1.42
CA GLY A 132 6.48 -2.30 1.02
C GLY A 132 6.68 -2.33 -0.50
N ILE A 133 6.35 -3.47 -1.14
CA ILE A 133 6.39 -3.58 -2.60
C ILE A 133 5.41 -2.58 -3.23
N GLN A 134 4.15 -2.54 -2.77
CA GLN A 134 3.15 -1.61 -3.30
C GLN A 134 3.58 -0.15 -3.13
N LEU A 135 4.06 0.24 -1.95
CA LEU A 135 4.53 1.61 -1.68
C LEU A 135 5.69 2.01 -2.60
N GLN A 136 6.62 1.09 -2.89
CA GLN A 136 7.72 1.36 -3.81
C GLN A 136 7.25 1.40 -5.28
N SER A 137 6.25 0.60 -5.64
CA SER A 137 5.83 0.39 -7.02
C SER A 137 4.86 1.46 -7.53
N PHE A 138 3.89 1.87 -6.70
CA PHE A 138 2.80 2.76 -7.08
C PHE A 138 2.97 4.13 -6.42
N ARG A 139 3.84 4.95 -7.02
CA ARG A 139 4.19 6.28 -6.49
C ARG A 139 3.67 7.45 -7.29
N GLN A 140 3.06 7.22 -8.45
CA GLN A 140 2.61 8.31 -9.33
C GLN A 140 1.20 8.11 -9.89
N ILE A 141 0.42 9.19 -9.85
CA ILE A 141 -0.89 9.32 -10.51
C ILE A 141 -0.83 10.48 -11.47
N ASN A 142 -0.99 10.24 -12.77
CA ASN A 142 -1.04 11.29 -13.79
C ASN A 142 0.07 12.36 -13.63
N GLY A 143 1.30 11.95 -13.28
CA GLY A 143 2.44 12.84 -13.04
C GLY A 143 2.55 13.46 -11.64
N LEU A 144 1.57 13.22 -10.75
CA LEU A 144 1.60 13.62 -9.34
C LEU A 144 2.15 12.49 -8.48
N THR A 145 3.12 12.80 -7.62
CA THR A 145 3.60 11.84 -6.63
C THR A 145 2.55 11.64 -5.54
N PHE A 146 2.20 10.37 -5.25
CA PHE A 146 1.32 9.98 -4.15
C PHE A 146 1.88 8.75 -3.45
N ASN A 147 1.36 8.45 -2.26
CA ASN A 147 1.63 7.17 -1.58
C ASN A 147 0.33 6.41 -1.36
N SER A 148 0.21 5.18 -1.86
CA SER A 148 -0.99 4.36 -1.69
C SER A 148 -1.26 3.95 -0.23
N THR A 149 -0.19 3.81 0.57
CA THR A 149 -0.27 3.33 1.96
C THR A 149 0.11 4.39 3.00
N MET A 150 0.92 5.39 2.65
CA MET A 150 1.37 6.44 3.58
C MET A 150 0.50 7.71 3.50
N MET A 151 -0.46 7.85 4.41
CA MET A 151 -1.47 8.91 4.32
C MET A 151 -1.00 10.31 4.77
N THR A 152 -0.08 10.42 5.73
CA THR A 152 0.39 11.74 6.23
C THR A 152 0.96 12.62 5.11
N GLY A 153 1.74 12.03 4.20
CA GLY A 153 2.28 12.73 3.04
C GLY A 153 1.19 13.21 2.10
N ASN A 154 0.18 12.37 1.85
CA ASN A 154 -0.97 12.71 1.01
C ASN A 154 -1.81 13.83 1.62
N ILE A 155 -2.06 13.80 2.94
CA ILE A 155 -2.80 14.86 3.64
C ILE A 155 -2.10 16.21 3.50
N ARG A 156 -0.78 16.26 3.76
CA ARG A 156 0.00 17.50 3.60
C ARG A 156 -0.05 18.01 2.16
N ALA A 157 0.16 17.13 1.17
CA ALA A 157 0.15 17.50 -0.24
C ALA A 157 -1.26 17.94 -0.69
N CYS A 158 -2.30 17.27 -0.22
CA CYS A 158 -3.71 17.63 -0.44
C CYS A 158 -4.01 19.02 0.10
N ALA A 159 -3.64 19.31 1.35
CA ALA A 159 -3.84 20.61 1.97
C ALA A 159 -3.11 21.71 1.19
N ALA A 160 -1.83 21.49 0.86
CA ALA A 160 -1.04 22.46 0.09
C ALA A 160 -1.67 22.75 -1.28
N ALA A 161 -2.14 21.73 -2.00
CA ALA A 161 -2.75 21.88 -3.31
C ALA A 161 -4.14 22.54 -3.24
N LEU A 162 -5.00 22.13 -2.31
CA LEU A 162 -6.33 22.72 -2.14
C LEU A 162 -6.26 24.18 -1.71
N PHE A 163 -5.56 24.48 -0.61
CA PHE A 163 -5.49 25.85 -0.09
C PHE A 163 -4.67 26.75 -1.01
N GLY A 164 -3.59 26.24 -1.62
CA GLY A 164 -2.83 26.98 -2.63
C GLY A 164 -3.67 27.29 -3.86
N GLY A 165 -4.42 26.32 -4.38
CA GLY A 165 -5.30 26.51 -5.53
C GLY A 165 -6.45 27.47 -5.26
N LEU A 166 -7.07 27.40 -4.08
CA LEU A 166 -8.11 28.37 -3.68
C LEU A 166 -7.55 29.78 -3.53
N TRP A 167 -6.38 29.92 -2.90
CA TRP A 167 -5.75 31.23 -2.70
C TRP A 167 -5.29 31.87 -4.01
N LEU A 168 -4.64 31.08 -4.87
CA LEU A 168 -4.12 31.53 -6.16
C LEU A 168 -5.18 31.53 -7.28
N HIS A 169 -6.41 31.12 -6.99
CA HIS A 169 -7.49 30.90 -7.97
C HIS A 169 -7.07 29.96 -9.11
N ASP A 170 -6.20 28.99 -8.80
CA ASP A 170 -5.70 27.99 -9.74
C ASP A 170 -6.54 26.70 -9.63
N ALA A 171 -7.42 26.54 -10.61
CA ALA A 171 -8.30 25.37 -10.71
C ALA A 171 -7.51 24.05 -10.87
N GLN A 172 -6.32 24.07 -11.47
CA GLN A 172 -5.52 22.85 -11.64
C GLN A 172 -5.01 22.36 -10.28
N LEU A 173 -4.52 23.26 -9.42
CA LEU A 173 -4.10 22.92 -8.07
C LEU A 173 -5.26 22.39 -7.22
N VAL A 174 -6.46 22.97 -7.34
CA VAL A 174 -7.66 22.46 -6.66
C VAL A 174 -7.96 21.02 -7.12
N VAL A 175 -7.93 20.76 -8.44
CA VAL A 175 -8.15 19.41 -8.98
C VAL A 175 -7.09 18.42 -8.48
N GLN A 176 -5.82 18.82 -8.37
CA GLN A 176 -4.77 17.97 -7.78
C GLN A 176 -5.07 17.64 -6.32
N GLY A 177 -5.48 18.65 -5.55
CA GLY A 177 -5.89 18.49 -4.16
C GLY A 177 -7.07 17.53 -4.01
N LEU A 178 -8.10 17.66 -4.85
CA LEU A 178 -9.27 16.76 -4.84
C LEU A 178 -8.91 15.32 -5.21
N LYS A 179 -7.94 15.11 -6.11
CA LYS A 179 -7.41 13.76 -6.41
C LYS A 179 -6.71 13.14 -5.21
N LEU A 180 -5.93 13.92 -4.44
CA LEU A 180 -5.27 13.43 -3.23
C LEU A 180 -6.28 13.21 -2.09
N LEU A 181 -7.30 14.07 -1.99
CA LEU A 181 -8.41 13.93 -1.06
C LEU A 181 -9.14 12.59 -1.25
N SER A 182 -9.47 12.24 -2.49
CA SER A 182 -10.16 10.96 -2.76
C SER A 182 -9.34 9.74 -2.35
N ILE A 183 -8.00 9.79 -2.49
CA ILE A 183 -7.11 8.68 -2.10
C ILE A 183 -7.14 8.47 -0.58
N PHE A 184 -6.92 9.52 0.21
CA PHE A 184 -6.87 9.33 1.67
C PHE A 184 -8.26 9.03 2.25
N LEU A 185 -9.33 9.59 1.68
CA LEU A 185 -10.70 9.20 2.06
C LEU A 185 -10.97 7.73 1.71
N SER A 186 -10.49 7.24 0.57
CA SER A 186 -10.63 5.83 0.20
C SER A 186 -9.91 4.91 1.18
N PHE A 187 -8.72 5.30 1.67
CA PHE A 187 -8.03 4.57 2.74
C PHE A 187 -8.88 4.50 4.01
N CYS A 188 -9.42 5.64 4.47
CA CYS A 188 -10.30 5.67 5.65
C CYS A 188 -11.55 4.80 5.44
N LEU A 189 -12.16 4.84 4.26
CA LEU A 189 -13.32 4.02 3.90
C LEU A 189 -12.97 2.53 3.93
N GLY A 190 -11.78 2.14 3.45
CA GLY A 190 -11.31 0.75 3.51
C GLY A 190 -11.20 0.25 4.94
N ALA A 191 -10.52 1.02 5.80
CA ALA A 191 -10.38 0.69 7.21
C ALA A 191 -11.74 0.59 7.92
N ALA A 192 -12.63 1.56 7.69
CA ALA A 192 -13.97 1.59 8.28
C ALA A 192 -14.84 0.42 7.78
N THR A 193 -14.80 0.12 6.49
CA THR A 193 -15.52 -1.01 5.89
C THR A 193 -15.10 -2.32 6.51
N LEU A 194 -13.79 -2.52 6.71
CA LEU A 194 -13.28 -3.73 7.31
C LEU A 194 -13.79 -3.93 8.74
N VAL A 195 -13.71 -2.91 9.59
CA VAL A 195 -14.16 -3.04 10.99
C VAL A 195 -15.68 -3.20 11.07
N PHE A 196 -16.43 -2.36 10.35
CA PHE A 196 -17.90 -2.38 10.41
C PHE A 196 -18.49 -3.70 9.91
N LEU A 197 -18.01 -4.21 8.76
CA LEU A 197 -18.45 -5.51 8.28
C LEU A 197 -17.79 -6.66 9.04
N GLY A 198 -16.60 -6.44 9.61
CA GLY A 198 -15.88 -7.40 10.43
C GLY A 198 -16.63 -7.82 11.70
N ASP A 199 -17.44 -6.94 12.28
CA ASP A 199 -18.30 -7.30 13.43
C ASP A 199 -19.37 -8.33 13.04
N THR A 200 -19.79 -8.37 11.77
CA THR A 200 -20.84 -9.30 11.28
C THR A 200 -20.25 -10.52 10.57
N PHE A 201 -19.25 -10.31 9.71
CA PHE A 201 -18.67 -11.33 8.83
C PHE A 201 -17.29 -11.81 9.28
N GLY A 202 -16.69 -11.19 10.30
CA GLY A 202 -15.34 -11.50 10.75
C GLY A 202 -14.31 -11.32 9.64
N GLN A 203 -13.37 -12.26 9.56
CA GLN A 203 -12.29 -12.25 8.57
C GLN A 203 -12.78 -12.38 7.12
N TRP A 204 -14.01 -12.87 6.88
CA TRP A 204 -14.59 -12.95 5.54
C TRP A 204 -14.69 -11.60 4.83
N THR A 205 -14.70 -10.50 5.60
CA THR A 205 -14.68 -9.14 5.07
C THR A 205 -13.48 -8.87 4.15
N LEU A 206 -12.33 -9.53 4.38
CA LEU A 206 -11.14 -9.40 3.53
C LEU A 206 -11.36 -9.88 2.08
N MET A 207 -12.37 -10.71 1.82
CA MET A 207 -12.72 -11.13 0.45
C MET A 207 -13.11 -9.95 -0.44
N LEU A 208 -13.65 -8.87 0.14
CA LEU A 208 -13.86 -7.64 -0.61
C LEU A 208 -12.53 -7.08 -1.13
N GLY A 209 -11.48 -7.08 -0.31
CA GLY A 209 -10.14 -6.68 -0.71
C GLY A 209 -9.58 -7.54 -1.83
N VAL A 210 -9.82 -8.86 -1.80
CA VAL A 210 -9.44 -9.78 -2.88
C VAL A 210 -10.11 -9.39 -4.20
N VAL A 211 -11.43 -9.15 -4.20
CA VAL A 211 -12.16 -8.73 -5.41
C VAL A 211 -11.58 -7.42 -5.98
N VAL A 212 -11.31 -6.44 -5.12
CA VAL A 212 -10.73 -5.16 -5.55
C VAL A 212 -9.31 -5.36 -6.13
N LEU A 213 -8.47 -6.20 -5.50
CA LEU A 213 -7.12 -6.51 -6.01
C LEU A 213 -7.17 -7.20 -7.38
N LEU A 214 -8.12 -8.11 -7.60
CA LEU A 214 -8.30 -8.77 -8.89
C LEU A 214 -8.72 -7.78 -9.98
N ILE A 215 -9.59 -6.81 -9.66
CA ILE A 215 -9.96 -5.73 -10.58
C ILE A 215 -8.73 -4.90 -10.94
N ILE A 216 -7.93 -4.48 -9.95
CA ILE A 216 -6.69 -3.75 -10.19
C ILE A 216 -5.73 -4.58 -11.05
N GLY A 217 -5.51 -5.85 -10.70
CA GLY A 217 -4.65 -6.77 -11.43
C GLY A 217 -5.06 -6.91 -12.90
N ALA A 218 -6.35 -7.06 -13.18
CA ALA A 218 -6.89 -7.11 -14.54
C ALA A 218 -6.64 -5.81 -15.31
N THR A 219 -6.87 -4.64 -14.69
CA THR A 219 -6.61 -3.34 -15.34
C THR A 219 -5.12 -3.15 -15.67
N LEU A 220 -4.23 -3.52 -14.75
CA LEU A 220 -2.78 -3.42 -14.95
C LEU A 220 -2.29 -4.43 -15.98
N TRP A 221 -2.84 -5.64 -16.01
CA TRP A 221 -2.51 -6.66 -17.01
C TRP A 221 -2.87 -6.19 -18.43
N GLN A 222 -4.05 -5.60 -18.62
CA GLN A 222 -4.42 -5.01 -19.91
C GLN A 222 -3.46 -3.90 -20.33
N SER A 223 -3.06 -3.03 -19.38
CA SER A 223 -2.07 -1.97 -19.64
C SER A 223 -0.70 -2.54 -20.01
N ALA A 224 -0.30 -3.66 -19.39
CA ALA A 224 0.96 -4.34 -19.69
C ALA A 224 0.92 -4.95 -21.10
N LEU A 225 -0.17 -5.60 -21.50
CA LEU A 225 -0.34 -6.13 -22.86
C LEU A 225 -0.34 -5.04 -23.93
N ALA A 226 -0.97 -3.90 -23.66
CA ALA A 226 -0.97 -2.76 -24.58
C ALA A 226 0.45 -2.22 -24.81
N TYR A 227 1.28 -2.20 -23.76
CA TYR A 227 2.70 -1.82 -23.85
C TYR A 227 3.55 -2.80 -24.66
N GLU A 228 3.09 -4.04 -24.89
CA GLU A 228 3.83 -5.03 -25.70
C GLU A 228 3.56 -4.89 -27.20
N LYS A 229 2.51 -4.18 -27.59
CA LYS A 229 2.07 -4.02 -28.99
C LYS A 229 2.59 -2.74 -29.65
N GLY A 230 3.17 -1.81 -28.89
CA GLY A 230 3.76 -0.56 -29.37
C GLY A 230 5.27 -0.56 -29.19
#